data_AF-A0A0C3ESQ7-F1
#
_entry.id   AF-A0A0C3ESQ7-F1
#
_cell.length_a   1.000
_cell.length_b   1.000
_cell.length_c   1.000
_cell.angle_alpha   90.00
_cell.angle_beta   90.00
_cell.angle_gamma   90.00
#
_symmetry.space_group_name_H-M   'P 1'
#
loop_
_entity.id
_entity.type
_entity.pdbx_description
1 polymer ?
#
loop_
_entity_poly.entity_id
_entity_poly.type
_entity_poly.pdbx_seq_one_letter_code
_entity_poly.pdbx_strand_id
1 'polypeptide(L)'
;MLKLDTTLGTLRNRSVRWMVNAYRDINNKDLILQAWEMCRVSEFNLSHASLTSAAALTALRELPNTNPALYREITGGKTQESTGEEEDEPIEYGSDIPVEVITAQIVSGGSVTTEGFEVDGDGSIVRTGVAEETGG
;
A
#
# COMPACT_ATOMS: atom_id res chain seq x y z
N MET A 1 31.20 5.93 -25.41
CA MET A 1 31.07 6.95 -24.34
C MET A 1 29.58 7.17 -24.10
N LEU A 2 29.04 6.57 -23.05
CA LEU A 2 27.62 6.70 -22.67
C LEU A 2 27.47 7.98 -21.85
N LYS A 3 26.73 8.97 -22.37
CA LYS A 3 26.34 10.16 -21.61
C LYS A 3 25.08 9.80 -20.83
N LEU A 4 25.19 9.64 -19.50
CA LEU A 4 23.99 9.58 -18.67
C LEU A 4 23.28 10.92 -18.74
N ASP A 5 22.02 10.88 -19.17
CA ASP A 5 21.17 12.05 -19.20
C ASP A 5 20.74 12.41 -17.77
N THR A 6 21.24 13.54 -17.27
CA THR A 6 20.93 14.07 -15.94
C THR A 6 19.49 14.59 -15.82
N THR A 7 18.69 14.56 -16.90
CA THR A 7 17.25 14.88 -16.87
C THR A 7 16.41 13.89 -16.06
N LEU A 8 16.95 12.72 -15.71
CA LEU A 8 16.26 11.71 -14.89
C LEU A 8 15.81 12.27 -13.53
N GLY A 9 16.59 13.17 -12.92
CA GLY A 9 16.21 13.87 -11.69
C GLY A 9 14.99 14.78 -11.89
N THR A 10 14.86 15.39 -13.07
CA THR A 10 13.71 16.21 -13.45
C THR A 10 12.46 15.35 -13.62
N LEU A 11 12.58 14.16 -14.22
CA LEU A 11 11.46 13.24 -14.38
C LEU A 11 10.98 12.72 -13.02
N ARG A 12 11.88 12.20 -12.17
CA ARG A 12 11.54 11.73 -10.81
C ARG A 12 10.85 12.82 -10.00
N ASN A 13 11.41 14.03 -9.98
CA ASN A 13 10.85 15.15 -9.23
C ASN A 13 9.47 15.56 -9.77
N ARG A 14 9.24 15.46 -11.09
CA ARG A 14 7.94 15.74 -11.70
C ARG A 14 6.91 14.66 -11.35
N SER A 15 7.27 13.39 -11.38
CA SER A 15 6.40 12.27 -11.02
C SER A 15 5.98 12.35 -9.55
N VAL A 16 6.93 12.56 -8.64
CA VAL A 16 6.65 12.71 -7.20
C VAL A 16 5.77 13.93 -6.94
N ARG A 17 6.07 15.07 -7.59
CA ARG A 17 5.24 16.28 -7.45
C ARG A 17 3.81 16.07 -7.94
N TRP A 18 3.64 15.38 -9.06
CA TRP A 18 2.30 15.04 -9.57
C TRP A 18 1.53 14.19 -8.55
N MET A 19 2.17 13.16 -7.98
CA MET A 19 1.53 12.28 -7.00
C MET A 19 1.15 13.01 -5.70
N VAL A 20 2.04 13.86 -5.18
CA VAL A 20 1.76 14.67 -3.98
C VAL A 20 0.63 15.66 -4.23
N ASN A 21 0.57 16.27 -5.42
CA ASN A 21 -0.52 17.16 -5.78
C ASN A 21 -1.83 16.40 -5.91
N ALA A 22 -1.85 15.27 -6.61
CA ALA A 22 -3.04 14.43 -6.74
C ALA A 22 -3.55 13.97 -5.35
N TYR A 23 -2.64 13.59 -4.45
CA TYR A 23 -3.01 13.26 -3.08
C TYR A 23 -3.65 14.45 -2.36
N ARG A 24 -3.09 15.66 -2.48
CA ARG A 24 -3.68 16.87 -1.87
C ARG A 24 -5.05 17.21 -2.44
N ASP A 25 -5.22 17.04 -3.75
CA ASP A 25 -6.48 17.32 -4.43
C ASP A 25 -7.57 16.31 -4.02
N ILE A 26 -7.20 15.03 -3.83
CA ILE A 26 -8.11 13.96 -3.38
C ILE A 26 -8.37 14.03 -1.88
N ASN A 27 -7.39 14.44 -1.07
CA ASN A 27 -7.50 14.59 0.39
C ASN A 27 -8.25 15.88 0.78
N ASN A 28 -9.39 16.09 0.14
CA ASN A 28 -10.33 17.12 0.47
C ASN A 28 -11.54 16.47 1.15
N LYS A 29 -11.81 16.89 2.39
CA LYS A 29 -12.89 16.35 3.21
C LYS A 29 -14.25 16.43 2.50
N ASP A 30 -14.52 17.53 1.81
CA ASP A 30 -15.81 17.75 1.16
C ASP A 30 -16.01 16.80 -0.01
N LEU A 31 -14.96 16.53 -0.79
CA LEU A 31 -14.98 15.54 -1.88
C LEU A 31 -15.20 14.13 -1.35
N ILE A 32 -14.54 13.78 -0.25
CA ILE A 32 -14.69 12.46 0.38
C ILE A 32 -16.14 12.30 0.88
N LEU A 33 -16.70 13.28 1.57
CA LEU A 33 -18.09 13.24 2.04
C LEU A 33 -19.08 13.13 0.88
N GLN A 34 -18.88 13.92 -0.18
CA GLN A 34 -19.70 13.84 -1.39
C GLN A 34 -19.63 12.46 -2.05
N ALA A 35 -18.45 11.83 -2.09
CA ALA A 35 -18.30 10.48 -2.62
C ALA A 35 -19.16 9.46 -1.82
N TRP A 36 -19.13 9.53 -0.49
CA TRP A 36 -19.96 8.67 0.36
C TRP A 36 -21.46 8.92 0.19
N GLU A 37 -21.87 10.15 -0.07
CA GLU A 37 -23.27 10.48 -0.38
C GLU A 37 -23.71 9.92 -1.73
N MET A 38 -22.81 9.85 -2.72
CA MET A 38 -23.08 9.27 -4.04
C MET A 38 -23.13 7.74 -4.00
N CYS A 39 -22.43 7.09 -3.08
CA CYS A 39 -22.51 5.66 -2.87
C CYS A 39 -23.84 5.28 -2.21
N ARG A 40 -24.81 4.84 -3.02
CA ARG A 40 -26.16 4.45 -2.60
C ARG A 40 -26.39 2.95 -2.68
N VAL A 41 -26.99 2.40 -1.63
CA VAL A 41 -27.52 1.04 -1.58
C VAL A 41 -29.01 1.15 -1.27
N SER A 42 -29.83 0.94 -2.30
CA SER A 42 -31.28 1.13 -2.22
C SER A 42 -31.63 2.53 -1.70
N GLU A 43 -32.36 2.63 -0.59
CA GLU A 43 -32.84 3.89 -0.02
C GLU A 43 -31.79 4.64 0.83
N PHE A 44 -30.74 3.94 1.28
CA PHE A 44 -29.70 4.50 2.13
C PHE A 44 -28.44 4.82 1.31
N ASN A 45 -27.75 5.90 1.65
CA ASN A 45 -26.37 6.12 1.20
C ASN A 45 -25.38 5.79 2.33
N LEU A 46 -24.09 5.73 1.97
CA LEU A 46 -23.01 5.41 2.89
C LEU A 46 -22.51 6.64 3.67
N SER A 47 -23.17 7.80 3.55
CA SER A 47 -22.85 8.94 4.40
C SER A 47 -23.15 8.62 5.86
N HIS A 48 -22.36 9.17 6.76
CA HIS A 48 -22.57 9.01 8.20
C HIS A 48 -24.00 9.41 8.61
N ALA A 49 -24.50 10.53 8.09
CA ALA A 49 -25.84 11.03 8.41
C ALA A 49 -26.96 10.03 8.02
N SER A 50 -26.82 9.35 6.90
CA SER A 50 -27.76 8.30 6.46
C SER A 50 -27.66 7.06 7.34
N LEU A 51 -26.45 6.55 7.59
CA LEU A 51 -26.22 5.33 8.37
C LEU A 51 -26.63 5.49 9.85
N THR A 52 -26.49 6.69 10.42
CA THR A 52 -26.91 6.98 11.80
C THR A 52 -28.32 7.56 11.88
N SER A 53 -29.06 7.63 10.77
CA SER A 53 -30.42 8.16 10.76
C SER A 53 -31.37 7.27 11.58
N ALA A 54 -32.41 7.87 12.13
CA ALA A 54 -33.45 7.12 12.83
C ALA A 54 -34.10 6.05 11.94
N ALA A 55 -34.24 6.32 10.64
CA ALA A 55 -34.78 5.38 9.66
C ALA A 55 -33.85 4.17 9.48
N ALA A 56 -32.54 4.39 9.29
CA ALA A 56 -31.57 3.31 9.16
C ALA A 56 -31.49 2.45 10.42
N LEU A 57 -31.49 3.07 11.60
CA LEU A 57 -31.49 2.34 12.87
C LEU A 57 -32.79 1.55 13.11
N THR A 58 -33.92 2.05 12.62
CA THR A 58 -35.20 1.34 12.70
C THR A 58 -35.20 0.14 11.75
N ALA A 59 -34.75 0.33 10.51
CA ALA A 59 -34.60 -0.74 9.54
C ALA A 59 -33.67 -1.87 10.05
N LEU A 60 -32.56 -1.51 10.72
CA LEU A 60 -31.66 -2.48 11.35
C LEU A 60 -32.33 -3.26 12.50
N ARG A 61 -33.18 -2.62 13.30
CA ARG A 61 -33.92 -3.30 14.38
C ARG A 61 -35.02 -4.22 13.85
N GLU A 62 -35.60 -3.89 12.70
CA GLU A 62 -36.63 -4.70 12.04
C GLU A 62 -36.04 -5.83 11.19
N LEU A 63 -34.75 -5.75 10.85
CA LEU A 63 -34.04 -6.72 10.02
C LEU A 63 -34.21 -8.20 10.44
N PRO A 64 -34.24 -8.56 11.74
CA PRO A 64 -34.50 -9.94 12.16
C PRO A 64 -35.87 -10.47 11.70
N ASN A 65 -36.86 -9.59 11.59
CA ASN A 65 -38.23 -9.94 11.20
C ASN A 65 -38.44 -9.86 9.69
N THR A 66 -37.80 -8.89 9.03
CA THR A 66 -37.96 -8.67 7.58
C THR A 66 -37.03 -9.53 6.74
N ASN A 67 -35.79 -9.73 7.19
CA ASN A 67 -34.79 -10.56 6.51
C ASN A 67 -33.84 -11.25 7.52
N PRO A 68 -34.29 -12.35 8.15
CA PRO A 68 -33.49 -13.07 9.14
C PRO A 68 -32.21 -13.69 8.55
N ALA A 69 -32.18 -13.99 7.25
CA ALA A 69 -31.00 -14.53 6.59
C ALA A 69 -29.87 -13.49 6.55
N LEU A 70 -30.18 -12.27 6.11
CA LEU A 70 -29.25 -11.15 6.09
C LEU A 70 -28.85 -10.72 7.50
N TYR A 71 -29.79 -10.69 8.44
CA TYR A 71 -29.46 -10.38 9.85
C TYR A 71 -28.42 -11.37 10.40
N ARG A 72 -28.58 -12.67 10.14
CA ARG A 72 -27.64 -13.71 10.56
C ARG A 72 -26.29 -13.60 9.85
N GLU A 73 -26.26 -13.17 8.60
CA GLU A 73 -25.00 -12.92 7.87
C GLU A 73 -24.21 -11.79 8.52
N ILE A 74 -24.86 -10.65 8.80
CA ILE A 74 -24.23 -9.46 9.36
C ILE A 74 -23.81 -9.67 10.83
N THR A 75 -24.65 -10.34 11.64
CA THR A 75 -24.34 -10.63 13.05
C THR A 75 -23.48 -11.88 13.26
N GLY A 76 -23.43 -12.76 12.26
CA GLY A 76 -22.70 -14.02 12.31
C GLY A 76 -21.19 -13.90 12.11
N GLY A 77 -20.67 -12.70 11.85
CA GLY A 77 -19.22 -12.45 11.81
C GLY A 77 -18.48 -13.19 10.69
N LYS A 78 -19.16 -13.67 9.65
CA LYS A 78 -18.49 -14.14 8.45
C LYS A 78 -18.11 -12.94 7.61
N THR A 79 -16.97 -12.36 7.92
CA THR A 79 -16.08 -11.82 6.90
C THR A 79 -15.96 -12.93 5.87
N GLN A 80 -16.68 -12.83 4.75
CA GLN A 80 -16.22 -13.48 3.54
C GLN A 80 -14.87 -12.83 3.28
N GLU A 81 -13.80 -13.49 3.73
CA GLU A 81 -12.57 -13.48 2.97
C GLU A 81 -13.02 -13.73 1.53
N SER A 82 -12.91 -12.71 0.70
CA SER A 82 -12.57 -12.94 -0.69
C SER A 82 -11.21 -13.61 -0.67
N THR A 83 -11.18 -14.91 -0.37
CA THR A 83 -10.03 -15.79 -0.60
C THR A 83 -9.92 -15.91 -2.12
N GLY A 84 -9.36 -14.88 -2.75
CA GLY A 84 -8.31 -15.17 -3.69
C GLY A 84 -7.27 -15.94 -2.89
N GLU A 85 -6.92 -17.12 -3.37
CA GLU A 85 -5.80 -17.89 -2.87
C GLU A 85 -4.53 -17.06 -3.09
N GLU A 86 -4.28 -16.10 -2.22
CA GLU A 86 -2.96 -15.55 -1.99
C GLU A 86 -2.50 -16.23 -0.71
N GLU A 87 -1.63 -17.20 -0.87
CA GLU A 87 -0.85 -17.74 0.23
C GLU A 87 -0.23 -16.54 0.96
N ASP A 88 -0.71 -16.25 2.17
CA ASP A 88 -0.05 -15.36 3.13
C ASP A 88 1.27 -16.05 3.56
N GLU A 89 2.22 -16.10 2.62
CA GLU A 89 3.62 -16.25 2.95
C GLU A 89 3.96 -15.06 3.86
N PRO A 90 4.48 -15.28 5.07
CA PRO A 90 4.91 -14.19 5.92
C PRO A 90 5.92 -13.37 5.13
N ILE A 91 5.56 -12.12 4.80
CA ILE A 91 6.48 -11.20 4.14
C ILE A 91 7.61 -10.94 5.15
N GLU A 92 8.72 -11.65 4.97
CA GLU A 92 9.94 -11.45 5.72
C GLU A 92 10.51 -10.08 5.30
N TYR A 93 10.18 -9.04 6.06
CA TYR A 93 10.78 -7.70 5.95
C TYR A 93 12.24 -7.70 6.45
N GLY A 94 13.01 -8.74 6.12
CA GLY A 94 14.41 -8.90 6.45
C GLY A 94 15.29 -8.49 5.28
N SER A 95 15.23 -7.22 4.86
CA SER A 95 16.34 -6.72 4.04
C SER A 95 17.51 -6.44 4.99
N ASP A 96 18.46 -7.37 5.03
CA ASP A 96 19.71 -7.26 5.82
C ASP A 96 20.67 -6.16 5.31
N ILE A 97 20.20 -5.32 4.37
CA ILE A 97 20.98 -4.25 3.77
C ILE A 97 20.75 -2.98 4.60
N PRO A 98 21.79 -2.45 5.27
CA PRO A 98 21.66 -1.22 6.04
C PRO A 98 21.23 -0.06 5.13
N VAL A 99 20.39 0.83 5.65
CA VAL A 99 19.88 2.02 4.92
C VAL A 99 21.04 2.91 4.46
N GLU A 100 22.16 2.87 5.19
CA GLU A 100 23.42 3.56 4.87
C GLU A 100 24.02 3.08 3.54
N VAL A 101 23.93 1.77 3.25
CA VAL A 101 24.42 1.18 2.00
C VAL A 101 23.55 1.64 0.83
N ILE A 102 22.23 1.62 1.02
CA ILE A 102 21.25 2.07 0.02
C ILE A 102 21.45 3.56 -0.29
N THR A 103 21.63 4.38 0.74
CA THR A 103 21.84 5.83 0.57
C THR A 103 23.19 6.15 -0.09
N ALA A 104 24.28 5.46 0.29
CA ALA A 104 25.57 5.61 -0.37
C ALA A 104 25.51 5.28 -1.87
N GLN A 105 24.76 4.24 -2.24
CA GLN A 105 24.57 3.84 -3.63
C GLN A 105 23.75 4.86 -4.43
N ILE A 106 22.66 5.38 -3.85
CA ILE A 106 21.80 6.38 -4.49
C ILE A 106 22.56 7.70 -4.69
N VAL A 107 23.34 8.13 -3.70
CA VAL A 107 24.10 9.39 -3.74
C VAL A 107 25.27 9.28 -4.73
N SER A 108 25.91 8.11 -4.81
CA SER A 108 27.06 7.88 -5.68
C SER A 108 26.69 7.47 -7.10
N GLY A 109 25.40 7.42 -7.43
CA GLY A 109 24.91 7.16 -8.79
C GLY A 109 25.25 5.76 -9.31
N GLY A 110 25.36 4.77 -8.43
CA GLY A 110 25.59 3.38 -8.83
C GLY A 110 27.03 2.87 -8.69
N SER A 111 27.99 3.75 -8.35
CA SER A 111 29.43 3.49 -8.52
C SER A 111 30.20 3.11 -7.25
N VAL A 112 29.57 3.12 -6.07
CA VAL A 112 30.28 2.90 -4.80
C VAL A 112 29.89 1.55 -4.20
N THR A 113 30.90 0.69 -4.07
CA THR A 113 30.84 -0.52 -3.24
C THR A 113 31.21 -0.13 -1.80
N THR A 114 30.34 -0.41 -0.86
CA THR A 114 30.65 -0.34 0.58
C THR A 114 31.24 -1.68 1.02
N GLU A 115 32.24 -1.71 1.90
CA GLU A 115 32.88 -2.96 2.34
C GLU A 115 31.83 -4.02 2.74
N GLY A 116 31.88 -5.18 2.06
CA GLY A 116 30.95 -6.29 2.27
C GLY A 116 29.66 -6.25 1.44
N PHE A 117 29.48 -5.28 0.53
CA PHE A 117 28.35 -5.22 -0.40
C PHE A 117 28.80 -4.79 -1.82
N GLU A 118 28.33 -5.51 -2.82
CA GLU A 118 28.58 -5.27 -4.25
C GLU A 118 27.25 -5.09 -4.99
N VAL A 119 27.32 -4.51 -6.19
CA VAL A 119 26.16 -4.29 -7.06
C VAL A 119 26.30 -5.26 -8.23
N ASP A 120 25.36 -6.20 -8.34
CA ASP A 120 25.35 -7.20 -9.40
C ASP A 120 24.96 -6.58 -10.75
N GLY A 121 25.15 -7.31 -11.85
CA GLY A 121 24.97 -6.84 -13.22
C GLY A 121 23.53 -6.45 -13.58
N ASP A 122 22.55 -6.82 -12.75
CA ASP A 122 21.14 -6.42 -12.85
C ASP A 122 20.82 -5.14 -12.04
N GLY A 123 21.79 -4.61 -11.28
CA GLY A 123 21.64 -3.44 -10.42
C GLY A 123 21.22 -3.75 -8.98
N SER A 124 21.11 -5.03 -8.61
CA SER A 124 20.79 -5.47 -7.25
C SER A 124 22.00 -5.35 -6.33
N ILE A 125 21.81 -4.94 -5.06
CA ILE A 125 22.89 -4.89 -4.06
C ILE A 125 22.95 -6.25 -3.36
N VAL A 126 24.10 -6.92 -3.45
CA VAL A 126 24.37 -8.24 -2.87
C VAL A 126 25.45 -8.12 -1.79
N ARG A 127 25.34 -8.91 -0.73
CA ARG A 127 26.37 -8.96 0.33
C ARG A 127 27.53 -9.85 -0.13
N THR A 128 28.75 -9.31 -0.15
CA THR A 128 29.95 -10.08 -0.45
C THR A 128 30.55 -10.60 0.86
N GLY A 129 30.29 -11.89 1.14
CA GLY A 129 30.90 -12.60 2.25
C GLY A 129 32.39 -12.89 1.99
N VAL A 130 33.22 -12.65 3.00
CA VAL A 130 34.65 -13.00 3.05
C VAL A 130 34.82 -14.52 3.16
N ALA A 131 35.84 -15.03 2.47
CA ALA A 131 36.34 -16.41 2.37
C ALA A 131 36.13 -17.36 3.56
N GLU A 132 35.69 -18.59 3.29
CA GLU A 132 36.09 -19.76 4.08
C GLU A 132 37.46 -20.25 3.56
N GLU A 133 38.54 -19.89 4.26
CA GLU A 133 39.83 -20.57 4.17
C GLU A 133 39.79 -21.87 5.02
N THR A 134 40.04 -23.00 4.36
CA THR A 134 40.69 -24.25 4.82
C THR A 134 40.61 -24.70 6.30
N GLY A 135 40.14 -25.93 6.49
CA GLY A 135 40.47 -26.75 7.67
C GLY A 135 39.90 -28.17 7.61
N GLY A 136 40.70 -29.13 7.10
CA GLY A 136 40.43 -30.57 7.12
C GLY A 136 41.53 -31.37 6.44
#